data_AF-A0A1H7Y7V9-F1
#
_entry.id   AF-A0A1H7Y7V9-F1
#
_cell.length_a   1.000
_cell.length_b   1.000
_cell.length_c   1.000
_cell.angle_alpha   90.00
_cell.angle_beta   90.00
_cell.angle_gamma   90.00
#
_symmetry.space_group_name_H-M   'P 1'
#
loop_
_entity.id
_entity.type
_entity.pdbx_description
1 polymer ?
#
loop_
_entity_poly.entity_id
_entity_poly.type
_entity_poly.pdbx_seq_one_letter_code
_entity_poly.pdbx_strand_id
1 'polypeptide(L)'
;MKRWRSTVLSAFLVSVLSVFLFLPTGFAGTLSSSLLASYQQGDKILSDTPTYNWWYGCSPTSAGMMVGYYDRKGYAGLSYSNLVKNGVAEKTTYPSTEGSWDYLAQSAIASKAHVDAFYRNGYLGSGDDIARVGSFDSLADFMGTNQDAHGNSNGSTTFYYWTNGAAFTAQDALDYGFQDDDGMYGIMEYLQYSGYDVPSLTSIYTQAIYSSTALNGFTFDQYKAEIDAGRVVMIQVEGHSMFGYGYGDNGLIYFNDTWTDQENSMTWGGSYAGMQQWGVVCFELTGGSAVPLPPSILLLGFGLAGIGGFRFRNLRRK
;
A
#
# COMPACT_ATOMS: atom_id res chain seq x y z
N MET A 1 73.99 -3.04 -2.09
CA MET A 1 72.94 -2.11 -1.60
C MET A 1 72.26 -1.46 -2.80
N LYS A 2 70.91 -1.51 -2.86
CA LYS A 2 70.00 -0.96 -3.90
C LYS A 2 70.12 -1.70 -5.25
N ARG A 3 69.08 -2.27 -5.86
CA ARG A 3 67.71 -1.78 -6.05
C ARG A 3 66.69 -2.94 -6.05
N TRP A 4 65.87 -2.97 -5.00
CA TRP A 4 64.58 -3.66 -4.96
C TRP A 4 63.55 -2.56 -5.23
N ARG A 5 62.95 -2.52 -6.43
CA ARG A 5 61.80 -1.66 -6.85
C ARG A 5 61.68 -1.69 -8.38
N SER A 6 60.88 -2.58 -8.96
CA SER A 6 60.26 -2.36 -10.30
C SER A 6 59.26 -3.44 -10.77
N THR A 7 58.52 -4.12 -9.88
CA THR A 7 57.56 -5.15 -10.36
C THR A 7 56.27 -5.26 -9.55
N VAL A 8 55.73 -4.13 -9.07
CA VAL A 8 54.45 -4.10 -8.32
C VAL A 8 53.39 -3.17 -8.94
N LEU A 9 53.69 -2.43 -10.01
CA LEU A 9 52.73 -1.44 -10.56
C LEU A 9 52.04 -1.80 -11.89
N SER A 10 52.20 -3.01 -12.44
CA SER A 10 51.60 -3.36 -13.75
C SER A 10 50.47 -4.40 -13.68
N ALA A 11 50.09 -4.89 -12.50
CA ALA A 11 49.06 -5.93 -12.36
C ALA A 11 47.72 -5.44 -11.77
N PHE A 12 47.58 -4.14 -11.49
CA PHE A 12 46.38 -3.57 -10.87
C PHE A 12 45.49 -2.74 -11.82
N LEU A 13 45.81 -2.68 -13.12
CA LEU A 13 45.07 -1.86 -14.09
C LEU A 13 44.47 -2.64 -15.27
N VAL A 14 44.50 -3.98 -15.28
CA VAL A 14 44.00 -4.79 -16.41
C VAL A 14 42.81 -5.69 -16.04
N SER A 15 42.34 -5.72 -14.79
CA SER A 15 41.19 -6.57 -14.40
C SER A 15 39.85 -5.85 -14.30
N VAL A 16 39.76 -4.55 -14.64
CA VAL A 16 38.50 -3.77 -14.56
C VAL A 16 37.84 -3.59 -15.93
N LEU A 17 38.46 -4.03 -17.03
CA LEU A 17 37.98 -3.71 -18.38
C LEU A 17 38.07 -4.87 -19.38
N SER A 18 37.59 -6.08 -19.05
CA SER A 18 37.52 -7.16 -20.05
C SER A 18 36.56 -8.33 -19.75
N VAL A 19 35.51 -8.16 -18.94
CA VAL A 19 34.42 -9.16 -18.86
C VAL A 19 33.06 -8.47 -18.95
N PHE A 20 32.84 -7.78 -20.08
CA PHE A 20 31.51 -7.31 -20.50
C PHE A 20 31.06 -7.96 -21.82
N LEU A 21 31.75 -9.01 -22.26
CA LEU A 21 31.39 -9.74 -23.47
C LEU A 21 31.43 -11.23 -23.14
N PHE A 22 30.30 -11.90 -23.34
CA PHE A 22 30.00 -13.32 -23.07
C PHE A 22 29.57 -13.68 -21.63
N LEU A 23 28.38 -13.22 -21.24
CA LEU A 23 27.47 -14.06 -20.47
C LEU A 23 26.25 -14.37 -21.37
N PRO A 24 25.92 -15.65 -21.60
CA PRO A 24 24.68 -16.01 -22.25
C PRO A 24 23.51 -15.48 -21.40
N THR A 25 22.55 -14.89 -22.09
CA THR A 25 21.18 -14.67 -21.64
C THR A 25 20.65 -15.89 -20.89
N GLY A 26 20.08 -15.66 -19.71
CA GLY A 26 19.23 -16.64 -19.03
C GLY A 26 19.81 -17.24 -17.76
N PHE A 27 19.87 -16.43 -16.70
CA PHE A 27 19.63 -16.93 -15.33
C PHE A 27 18.82 -15.87 -14.58
N ALA A 28 17.61 -15.61 -15.08
CA ALA A 28 16.53 -15.13 -14.22
C ALA A 28 16.10 -16.33 -13.36
N GLY A 29 16.91 -16.64 -12.36
CA GLY A 29 16.49 -17.52 -11.29
C GLY A 29 15.52 -16.75 -10.42
N THR A 30 14.24 -16.75 -10.79
CA THR A 30 13.17 -16.59 -9.81
C THR A 30 13.38 -17.68 -8.78
N LEU A 31 13.95 -17.32 -7.63
CA LEU A 31 13.76 -18.11 -6.42
C LEU A 31 12.26 -18.00 -6.12
N SER A 32 11.50 -18.93 -6.70
CA SER A 32 10.14 -19.22 -6.28
C SER A 32 10.21 -19.50 -4.79
N SER A 33 9.77 -18.53 -3.98
CA SER A 33 9.61 -18.65 -2.53
C SER A 33 8.43 -19.54 -2.17
N SER A 34 8.16 -20.59 -2.93
CA SER A 34 7.07 -21.54 -2.72
C SER A 34 7.39 -22.57 -1.63
N LEU A 35 8.32 -22.28 -0.72
CA LEU A 35 8.79 -23.20 0.32
C LEU A 35 8.92 -22.56 1.72
N LEU A 36 8.31 -21.39 1.93
CA LEU A 36 8.05 -20.84 3.27
C LEU A 36 6.65 -20.26 3.37
N ALA A 37 5.63 -21.01 2.92
CA ALA A 37 4.33 -20.93 3.58
C ALA A 37 4.44 -21.72 4.90
N SER A 38 5.30 -21.24 5.81
CA SER A 38 5.07 -21.57 7.21
C SER A 38 3.77 -20.89 7.55
N TYR A 39 2.73 -21.66 7.84
CA TYR A 39 1.59 -21.18 8.58
C TYR A 39 2.17 -20.54 9.86
N GLN A 40 2.34 -19.23 9.88
CA GLN A 40 2.73 -18.50 11.09
C GLN A 40 1.51 -18.60 12.00
N GLN A 41 1.52 -19.61 12.86
CA GLN A 41 0.82 -19.56 14.12
C GLN A 41 1.56 -18.53 14.97
N GLY A 42 1.10 -17.28 14.91
CA GLY A 42 1.70 -16.15 15.59
C GLY A 42 1.23 -14.82 15.02
N ASP A 43 1.26 -13.78 15.85
CA ASP A 43 0.86 -12.42 15.52
C ASP A 43 1.75 -11.82 14.42
N LYS A 44 1.18 -10.95 13.58
CA LYS A 44 1.94 -10.14 12.62
C LYS A 44 1.41 -8.74 12.57
N ILE A 45 2.32 -7.78 12.78
CA ILE A 45 2.06 -6.35 12.67
C ILE A 45 3.05 -5.79 11.65
N LEU A 46 2.54 -5.15 10.59
CA LEU A 46 3.39 -4.42 9.66
C LEU A 46 4.01 -3.22 10.38
N SER A 47 5.32 -3.03 10.20
CA SER A 47 6.05 -1.92 10.81
C SER A 47 5.98 -0.65 9.97
N ASP A 48 6.20 0.50 10.61
CA ASP A 48 6.18 1.83 9.99
C ASP A 48 4.86 2.18 9.29
N THR A 49 3.77 1.67 9.84
CA THR A 49 2.40 1.99 9.46
C THR A 49 2.10 3.47 9.72
N PRO A 50 1.50 4.21 8.76
CA PRO A 50 1.11 5.59 8.98
C PRO A 50 -0.11 5.71 9.89
N THR A 51 -0.15 6.78 10.67
CA THR A 51 -1.30 7.14 11.53
C THR A 51 -1.71 8.58 11.25
N TYR A 52 -2.84 8.77 10.57
CA TYR A 52 -3.27 10.09 10.10
C TYR A 52 -4.50 10.57 10.84
N ASN A 53 -4.51 11.88 11.11
CA ASN A 53 -5.68 12.57 11.61
C ASN A 53 -6.76 12.62 10.54
N TRP A 54 -8.01 12.76 10.95
CA TRP A 54 -9.14 12.84 10.05
C TRP A 54 -9.04 14.06 9.14
N TRP A 55 -9.11 13.83 7.83
CA TRP A 55 -9.07 14.88 6.80
C TRP A 55 -10.28 14.76 5.87
N TYR A 56 -11.36 15.45 6.24
CA TYR A 56 -12.56 15.65 5.41
C TYR A 56 -13.26 14.36 4.95
N GLY A 57 -13.01 13.24 5.63
CA GLY A 57 -13.64 11.95 5.39
C GLY A 57 -12.80 10.81 5.97
N CYS A 58 -13.44 9.83 6.61
CA CYS A 58 -12.71 8.69 7.19
C CYS A 58 -12.17 7.73 6.12
N SER A 59 -12.93 7.53 5.06
CA SER A 59 -12.58 6.69 3.91
C SER A 59 -11.36 7.22 3.14
N PRO A 60 -11.32 8.49 2.67
CA PRO A 60 -10.13 9.01 2.00
C PRO A 60 -8.93 9.10 2.96
N THR A 61 -9.14 9.35 4.26
CA THR A 61 -8.06 9.33 5.25
C THR A 61 -7.45 7.94 5.41
N SER A 62 -8.29 6.90 5.50
CA SER A 62 -7.85 5.50 5.57
C SER A 62 -7.18 5.04 4.28
N ALA A 63 -7.69 5.44 3.12
CA ALA A 63 -7.02 5.22 1.83
C ALA A 63 -5.66 5.94 1.81
N GLY A 64 -5.61 7.15 2.36
CA GLY A 64 -4.40 7.93 2.60
C GLY A 64 -3.34 7.16 3.36
N MET A 65 -3.71 6.51 4.46
CA MET A 65 -2.80 5.67 5.24
C MET A 65 -2.31 4.45 4.44
N MET A 66 -3.17 3.85 3.60
CA MET A 66 -2.74 2.75 2.71
C MET A 66 -1.74 3.21 1.67
N VAL A 67 -2.02 4.29 0.94
CA VAL A 67 -1.10 4.82 -0.08
C VAL A 67 0.18 5.36 0.56
N GLY A 68 0.09 5.98 1.74
CA GLY A 68 1.23 6.43 2.52
C GLY A 68 2.11 5.28 3.01
N TYR A 69 1.52 4.12 3.35
CA TYR A 69 2.29 2.93 3.68
C TYR A 69 3.11 2.44 2.48
N TYR A 70 2.49 2.34 1.30
CA TYR A 70 3.17 1.91 0.08
C TYR A 70 4.18 2.94 -0.45
N ASP A 71 3.91 4.23 -0.27
CA ASP A 71 4.86 5.31 -0.57
C ASP A 71 6.17 5.15 0.22
N ARG A 72 6.03 4.84 1.52
CA ARG A 72 7.15 4.71 2.46
C ARG A 72 7.89 3.38 2.35
N LYS A 73 7.17 2.28 2.17
CA LYS A 73 7.72 0.92 2.34
C LYS A 73 7.67 0.10 1.06
N GLY A 74 6.69 0.36 0.21
CA GLY A 74 6.27 -0.54 -0.84
C GLY A 74 6.02 -1.96 -0.34
N TYR A 75 6.01 -2.93 -1.25
CA TYR A 75 5.85 -4.35 -0.93
C TYR A 75 6.37 -5.20 -2.09
N ALA A 76 6.53 -6.51 -1.87
CA ALA A 76 7.04 -7.46 -2.88
C ALA A 76 8.38 -7.05 -3.54
N GLY A 77 9.23 -6.29 -2.84
CA GLY A 77 10.52 -5.80 -3.37
C GLY A 77 10.39 -4.63 -4.34
N LEU A 78 9.22 -4.01 -4.45
CA LEU A 78 8.94 -2.83 -5.26
C LEU A 78 8.71 -1.60 -4.36
N SER A 79 9.17 -0.44 -4.82
CA SER A 79 8.92 0.86 -4.20
C SER A 79 7.91 1.69 -5.00
N TYR A 80 7.06 2.46 -4.31
CA TYR A 80 5.98 3.27 -4.89
C TYR A 80 6.05 4.75 -4.46
N SER A 81 7.22 5.38 -4.64
CA SER A 81 7.65 6.62 -3.94
C SER A 81 7.06 7.95 -4.42
N ASN A 82 5.90 7.95 -5.07
CA ASN A 82 5.19 9.17 -5.48
C ASN A 82 3.66 9.03 -5.36
N LEU A 83 3.23 8.07 -4.53
CA LEU A 83 1.83 7.95 -4.15
C LEU A 83 1.39 9.12 -3.28
N VAL A 84 2.33 9.74 -2.54
CA VAL A 84 2.14 11.06 -1.94
C VAL A 84 3.04 12.05 -2.67
N LYS A 85 2.46 13.16 -3.13
CA LYS A 85 3.20 14.13 -3.96
C LYS A 85 4.17 14.95 -3.13
N ASN A 86 5.23 15.42 -3.80
CA ASN A 86 6.24 16.36 -3.27
C ASN A 86 7.15 15.81 -2.17
N GLY A 87 7.09 14.52 -1.85
CA GLY A 87 7.99 13.91 -0.88
C GLY A 87 7.51 12.54 -0.43
N VAL A 88 8.24 11.99 0.54
CA VAL A 88 7.84 10.74 1.20
C VAL A 88 6.69 11.05 2.16
N ALA A 89 5.63 10.25 2.11
CA ALA A 89 4.47 10.36 2.99
C ALA A 89 4.90 10.39 4.47
N GLU A 90 4.28 11.24 5.28
CA GLU A 90 4.57 11.31 6.70
C GLU A 90 4.19 10.01 7.42
N LYS A 91 4.89 9.69 8.51
CA LYS A 91 4.50 8.55 9.37
C LYS A 91 3.29 8.90 10.23
N THR A 92 3.18 10.15 10.64
CA THR A 92 2.05 10.63 11.43
C THR A 92 1.71 12.05 11.01
N THR A 93 0.42 12.39 11.07
CA THR A 93 -0.05 13.79 10.98
C THR A 93 -0.61 14.25 12.32
N TYR A 94 -0.11 13.72 13.43
CA TYR A 94 -0.46 14.17 14.78
C TYR A 94 0.72 14.92 15.45
N PRO A 95 0.44 16.01 16.18
CA PRO A 95 -0.83 16.75 16.17
C PRO A 95 -1.03 17.49 14.84
N SER A 96 -2.27 17.83 14.51
CA SER A 96 -2.56 18.66 13.34
C SER A 96 -3.80 19.52 13.55
N THR A 97 -3.95 20.53 12.68
CA THR A 97 -5.03 21.49 12.72
C THR A 97 -5.83 21.40 11.42
N GLU A 98 -7.15 21.25 11.53
CA GLU A 98 -8.04 21.33 10.36
C GLU A 98 -7.84 22.64 9.60
N GLY A 99 -7.68 22.55 8.28
CA GLY A 99 -7.47 23.69 7.40
C GLY A 99 -6.03 24.23 7.28
N SER A 100 -5.02 23.62 7.91
CA SER A 100 -3.64 24.11 7.81
C SER A 100 -2.85 23.59 6.60
N TRP A 101 -3.17 22.39 6.07
CA TRP A 101 -2.39 21.72 5.00
C TRP A 101 -0.89 21.62 5.31
N ASP A 102 -0.55 21.37 6.58
CA ASP A 102 0.85 21.27 7.03
C ASP A 102 1.56 20.01 6.55
N TYR A 103 0.80 19.00 6.09
CA TYR A 103 1.28 17.67 5.72
C TYR A 103 1.05 17.38 4.24
N LEU A 104 2.02 16.70 3.61
CA LEU A 104 1.90 16.19 2.25
C LEU A 104 0.75 15.18 2.15
N ALA A 105 0.63 14.28 3.13
CA ALA A 105 -0.47 13.33 3.23
C ALA A 105 -1.84 14.02 3.24
N GLN A 106 -1.98 15.16 3.92
CA GLN A 106 -3.24 15.90 3.96
C GLN A 106 -3.65 16.38 2.57
N SER A 107 -2.70 16.91 1.78
CA SER A 107 -2.96 17.34 0.40
C SER A 107 -3.31 16.16 -0.54
N ALA A 108 -2.69 15.00 -0.33
CA ALA A 108 -2.99 13.78 -1.06
C ALA A 108 -4.36 13.18 -0.69
N ILE A 109 -4.78 13.32 0.56
CA ILE A 109 -6.06 12.81 1.07
C ILE A 109 -7.21 13.71 0.63
N ALA A 110 -7.14 15.01 0.94
CA ALA A 110 -8.14 16.00 0.62
C ALA A 110 -7.44 17.33 0.34
N SER A 111 -7.31 17.68 -0.94
CA SER A 111 -6.61 18.91 -1.33
C SER A 111 -7.36 20.16 -0.89
N LYS A 112 -6.66 21.29 -0.86
CA LYS A 112 -7.33 22.57 -0.58
C LYS A 112 -8.43 22.87 -1.59
N ALA A 113 -8.20 22.54 -2.86
CA ALA A 113 -9.20 22.72 -3.91
C ALA A 113 -10.43 21.83 -3.69
N HIS A 114 -10.25 20.60 -3.19
CA HIS A 114 -11.34 19.72 -2.79
C HIS A 114 -12.22 20.37 -1.72
N VAL A 115 -11.62 20.77 -0.60
CA VAL A 115 -12.34 21.31 0.56
C VAL A 115 -13.04 22.62 0.24
N ASP A 116 -12.37 23.52 -0.50
CA ASP A 116 -12.96 24.80 -0.92
C ASP A 116 -14.18 24.59 -1.84
N ALA A 117 -14.22 23.48 -2.59
CA ALA A 117 -15.30 23.16 -3.53
C ALA A 117 -16.46 22.37 -2.90
N PHE A 118 -16.15 21.41 -2.03
CA PHE A 118 -17.08 20.34 -1.62
C PHE A 118 -17.28 20.22 -0.11
N TYR A 119 -16.70 21.08 0.74
CA TYR A 119 -16.84 20.94 2.21
C TYR A 119 -17.03 22.29 2.91
N ARG A 120 -18.06 23.05 2.52
CA ARG A 120 -18.27 24.43 2.98
C ARG A 120 -19.24 24.54 4.16
N ASN A 121 -20.20 23.63 4.25
CA ASN A 121 -21.19 23.57 5.34
C ASN A 121 -20.71 22.76 6.54
N GLY A 122 -19.47 22.27 6.53
CA GLY A 122 -18.90 21.45 7.60
C GLY A 122 -19.47 20.03 7.63
N TYR A 123 -19.07 19.25 8.64
CA TYR A 123 -19.40 17.82 8.74
C TYR A 123 -20.91 17.56 8.71
N LEU A 124 -21.34 16.57 7.92
CA LEU A 124 -22.74 16.22 7.61
C LEU A 124 -23.52 17.29 6.84
N GLY A 125 -22.88 18.38 6.42
CA GLY A 125 -23.42 19.34 5.46
C GLY A 125 -23.69 18.71 4.09
N SER A 126 -24.60 19.32 3.34
CA SER A 126 -24.89 18.98 1.94
C SER A 126 -25.48 20.21 1.23
N GLY A 127 -25.61 20.14 -0.08
CA GLY A 127 -26.11 21.20 -0.94
C GLY A 127 -25.16 22.40 -1.02
N ASP A 128 -23.86 22.18 -0.79
CA ASP A 128 -22.83 23.21 -0.72
C ASP A 128 -21.74 23.11 -1.76
N ASP A 129 -21.82 22.10 -2.63
CA ASP A 129 -20.95 21.96 -3.78
C ASP A 129 -20.93 23.23 -4.65
N ILE A 130 -19.73 23.66 -5.00
CA ILE A 130 -19.49 24.63 -6.06
C ILE A 130 -18.64 24.02 -7.17
N ALA A 131 -18.62 24.69 -8.33
CA ALA A 131 -17.75 24.29 -9.41
C ALA A 131 -16.29 24.23 -8.94
N ARG A 132 -15.71 23.02 -9.00
CA ARG A 132 -14.31 22.79 -8.68
C ARG A 132 -13.41 23.56 -9.64
N VAL A 133 -12.40 24.24 -9.10
CA VAL A 133 -11.33 24.86 -9.89
C VAL A 133 -10.17 23.86 -10.03
N GLY A 134 -9.79 23.56 -11.27
CA GLY A 134 -8.69 22.63 -11.58
C GLY A 134 -9.14 21.17 -11.65
N SER A 135 -8.19 20.28 -11.95
CA SER A 135 -8.42 18.84 -12.04
C SER A 135 -8.50 18.18 -10.67
N PHE A 136 -9.00 16.95 -10.63
CA PHE A 136 -8.91 16.09 -9.45
C PHE A 136 -7.44 15.82 -9.11
N ASP A 137 -7.09 15.91 -7.83
CA ASP A 137 -5.70 15.84 -7.38
C ASP A 137 -5.50 15.19 -6.00
N SER A 138 -6.57 14.76 -5.35
CA SER A 138 -6.57 14.09 -4.06
C SER A 138 -7.51 12.89 -4.02
N LEU A 139 -7.27 11.95 -3.10
CA LEU A 139 -8.11 10.76 -2.90
C LEU A 139 -9.59 11.11 -2.74
N ALA A 140 -9.91 12.12 -1.94
CA ALA A 140 -11.28 12.55 -1.70
C ALA A 140 -12.00 12.98 -3.00
N ASP A 141 -11.26 13.49 -4.01
CA ASP A 141 -11.81 13.83 -5.32
C ASP A 141 -12.26 12.60 -6.09
N PHE A 142 -11.32 11.67 -6.28
CA PHE A 142 -11.54 10.46 -7.06
C PHE A 142 -12.55 9.54 -6.36
N MET A 143 -12.54 9.50 -5.03
CA MET A 143 -13.48 8.69 -4.24
C MET A 143 -14.88 9.30 -4.14
N GLY A 144 -15.16 10.45 -4.77
CA GLY A 144 -16.47 11.11 -4.68
C GLY A 144 -16.80 11.63 -3.28
N THR A 145 -15.82 11.75 -2.38
CA THR A 145 -16.06 12.12 -0.97
C THR A 145 -16.56 13.55 -0.89
N ASN A 146 -17.55 13.83 -0.04
CA ASN A 146 -18.15 15.16 0.15
C ASN A 146 -18.93 15.72 -1.06
N GLN A 147 -19.02 14.98 -2.17
CA GLN A 147 -19.64 15.48 -3.39
C GLN A 147 -21.14 15.15 -3.42
N ASP A 148 -21.97 16.18 -3.30
CA ASP A 148 -23.43 16.09 -3.35
C ASP A 148 -23.92 15.45 -4.66
N ALA A 149 -23.20 15.68 -5.77
CA ALA A 149 -23.50 15.09 -7.08
C ALA A 149 -23.49 13.56 -7.08
N HIS A 150 -22.73 12.96 -6.16
CA HIS A 150 -22.61 11.51 -5.94
C HIS A 150 -23.40 11.05 -4.71
N GLY A 151 -24.26 11.91 -4.15
CA GLY A 151 -25.06 11.63 -2.95
C GLY A 151 -24.25 11.59 -1.65
N ASN A 152 -22.99 12.03 -1.68
CA ASN A 152 -22.12 12.02 -0.52
C ASN A 152 -22.16 13.38 0.18
N SER A 153 -22.79 13.45 1.35
CA SER A 153 -22.67 14.61 2.24
C SER A 153 -21.25 14.79 2.76
N ASN A 154 -20.96 15.96 3.33
CA ASN A 154 -19.68 16.30 3.93
C ASN A 154 -19.25 15.28 5.00
N GLY A 155 -18.12 14.64 4.75
CA GLY A 155 -17.46 13.59 5.51
C GLY A 155 -17.77 12.17 5.05
N SER A 156 -18.62 12.00 4.03
CA SER A 156 -19.10 10.70 3.56
C SER A 156 -18.53 10.28 2.21
N THR A 157 -18.47 8.97 2.01
CA THR A 157 -18.02 8.29 0.79
C THR A 157 -18.89 7.06 0.60
N THR A 158 -19.33 6.80 -0.63
CA THR A 158 -20.12 5.61 -0.96
C THR A 158 -19.21 4.45 -1.38
N PHE A 159 -19.56 3.23 -0.97
CA PHE A 159 -18.90 2.00 -1.43
C PHE A 159 -19.95 0.99 -1.87
N TYR A 160 -19.77 0.42 -3.06
CA TYR A 160 -20.61 -0.64 -3.59
C TYR A 160 -20.05 -2.01 -3.24
N TYR A 161 -20.94 -2.95 -2.92
CA TYR A 161 -20.57 -4.33 -2.58
C TYR A 161 -21.73 -5.29 -2.87
N TRP A 162 -21.39 -6.57 -3.09
CA TRP A 162 -22.40 -7.61 -3.22
C TRP A 162 -22.84 -8.13 -1.85
N THR A 163 -24.15 -8.16 -1.62
CA THR A 163 -24.74 -8.64 -0.35
C THR A 163 -24.55 -10.14 -0.12
N ASN A 164 -24.24 -10.92 -1.16
CA ASN A 164 -23.89 -12.34 -1.03
C ASN A 164 -22.43 -12.57 -0.57
N GLY A 165 -21.65 -11.51 -0.38
CA GLY A 165 -20.25 -11.55 0.03
C GLY A 165 -19.24 -11.69 -1.10
N ALA A 166 -19.66 -11.80 -2.37
CA ALA A 166 -18.70 -11.79 -3.47
C ALA A 166 -17.95 -10.46 -3.53
N ALA A 167 -16.71 -10.49 -4.02
CA ALA A 167 -15.93 -9.28 -4.26
C ALA A 167 -16.64 -8.42 -5.32
N PHE A 168 -16.90 -7.15 -4.99
CA PHE A 168 -17.32 -6.15 -5.95
C PHE A 168 -16.08 -5.43 -6.45
N THR A 169 -15.73 -5.66 -7.70
CA THR A 169 -14.46 -5.25 -8.32
C THR A 169 -14.61 -3.95 -9.10
N ALA A 170 -13.49 -3.32 -9.50
CA ALA A 170 -13.54 -2.18 -10.40
C ALA A 170 -14.13 -2.54 -11.78
N GLN A 171 -14.04 -3.82 -12.20
CA GLN A 171 -14.74 -4.29 -13.39
C GLN A 171 -16.26 -4.25 -13.19
N ASP A 172 -16.75 -4.67 -12.02
CA ASP A 172 -18.18 -4.60 -11.72
C ASP A 172 -18.66 -3.15 -11.67
N ALA A 173 -17.88 -2.23 -11.07
CA ALA A 173 -18.21 -0.81 -11.06
C ALA A 173 -18.40 -0.25 -12.49
N LEU A 174 -17.52 -0.62 -13.42
CA LEU A 174 -17.64 -0.24 -14.84
C LEU A 174 -18.85 -0.88 -15.52
N ASP A 175 -19.05 -2.19 -15.32
CA ASP A 175 -20.10 -2.94 -16.01
C ASP A 175 -21.51 -2.48 -15.60
N TYR A 176 -21.66 -2.01 -14.35
CA TYR A 176 -22.93 -1.52 -13.81
C TYR A 176 -23.06 0.01 -13.79
N GLY A 177 -22.02 0.75 -14.20
CA GLY A 177 -22.06 2.21 -14.31
C GLY A 177 -21.92 2.95 -12.98
N PHE A 178 -21.21 2.38 -12.01
CA PHE A 178 -20.95 2.95 -10.68
C PHE A 178 -19.52 3.51 -10.53
N GLN A 179 -18.73 3.56 -11.60
CA GLN A 179 -17.33 4.00 -11.54
C GLN A 179 -17.16 5.40 -10.94
N ASP A 180 -18.12 6.30 -11.16
CA ASP A 180 -18.08 7.68 -10.67
C ASP A 180 -18.61 7.83 -9.23
N ASP A 181 -19.28 6.81 -8.69
CA ASP A 181 -19.97 6.85 -7.37
C ASP A 181 -19.33 5.94 -6.32
N ASP A 182 -18.37 5.09 -6.71
CA ASP A 182 -17.75 4.08 -5.85
C ASP A 182 -16.36 4.50 -5.34
N GLY A 183 -16.23 4.61 -4.02
CA GLY A 183 -14.97 4.98 -3.37
C GLY A 183 -13.83 3.99 -3.62
N MET A 184 -14.11 2.71 -3.88
CA MET A 184 -13.07 1.74 -4.25
C MET A 184 -12.56 2.02 -5.66
N TYR A 185 -13.45 2.31 -6.61
CA TYR A 185 -13.05 2.74 -7.95
C TYR A 185 -12.21 4.02 -7.90
N GLY A 186 -12.60 5.00 -7.09
CA GLY A 186 -11.84 6.24 -6.89
C GLY A 186 -10.43 6.02 -6.34
N ILE A 187 -10.21 5.01 -5.49
CA ILE A 187 -8.84 4.63 -5.08
C ILE A 187 -8.03 4.21 -6.31
N MET A 188 -8.59 3.40 -7.21
CA MET A 188 -7.91 2.99 -8.45
C MET A 188 -7.53 4.19 -9.32
N GLU A 189 -8.45 5.15 -9.51
CA GLU A 189 -8.18 6.35 -10.30
C GLU A 189 -7.08 7.22 -9.69
N TYR A 190 -7.04 7.34 -8.36
CA TYR A 190 -5.95 8.03 -7.68
C TYR A 190 -4.59 7.35 -7.89
N LEU A 191 -4.56 6.01 -7.90
CA LEU A 191 -3.34 5.25 -8.18
C LEU A 191 -2.85 5.52 -9.62
N GLN A 192 -3.77 5.49 -10.59
CA GLN A 192 -3.49 5.80 -12.01
C GLN A 192 -3.01 7.25 -12.18
N TYR A 193 -3.65 8.19 -11.49
CA TYR A 193 -3.23 9.58 -11.41
C TYR A 193 -1.80 9.73 -10.85
N SER A 194 -1.43 8.86 -9.91
CA SER A 194 -0.09 8.80 -9.33
C SER A 194 0.91 8.03 -10.20
N GLY A 195 0.52 7.56 -11.39
CA GLY A 195 1.38 6.84 -12.31
C GLY A 195 1.58 5.36 -11.97
N TYR A 196 0.69 4.77 -11.17
CA TYR A 196 0.67 3.35 -10.83
C TYR A 196 -0.61 2.70 -11.33
N ASP A 197 -0.54 1.41 -11.60
CA ASP A 197 -1.69 0.64 -12.07
C ASP A 197 -2.01 -0.49 -11.10
N VAL A 198 -3.23 -0.99 -11.17
CA VAL A 198 -3.61 -2.29 -10.61
C VAL A 198 -3.38 -3.38 -11.67
N PRO A 199 -2.94 -4.59 -11.29
CA PRO A 199 -2.66 -5.65 -12.27
C PRO A 199 -3.88 -6.05 -13.12
N SER A 200 -5.09 -5.90 -12.58
CA SER A 200 -6.37 -6.14 -13.25
C SER A 200 -7.45 -5.29 -12.59
N LEU A 201 -8.55 -5.02 -13.31
CA LEU A 201 -9.75 -4.41 -12.71
C LEU A 201 -10.40 -5.31 -11.63
N THR A 202 -9.97 -6.57 -11.54
CA THR A 202 -10.38 -7.52 -10.50
C THR A 202 -9.43 -7.56 -9.28
N SER A 203 -8.29 -6.87 -9.32
CA SER A 203 -7.31 -6.85 -8.21
C SER A 203 -7.48 -5.65 -7.27
N ILE A 204 -8.59 -4.92 -7.42
CA ILE A 204 -9.08 -3.94 -6.45
C ILE A 204 -10.58 -4.18 -6.28
N TYR A 205 -11.03 -4.25 -5.02
CA TYR A 205 -12.40 -4.61 -4.71
C TYR A 205 -12.82 -4.22 -3.30
N THR A 206 -14.13 -4.01 -3.14
CA THR A 206 -14.83 -3.99 -1.86
C THR A 206 -15.48 -5.35 -1.64
N GLN A 207 -15.36 -5.92 -0.45
CA GLN A 207 -15.97 -7.21 -0.14
C GLN A 207 -16.52 -7.25 1.28
N ALA A 208 -17.76 -7.70 1.45
CA ALA A 208 -18.32 -7.98 2.77
C ALA A 208 -17.57 -9.16 3.42
N ILE A 209 -17.43 -9.15 4.74
CA ILE A 209 -16.80 -10.26 5.46
C ILE A 209 -17.69 -11.51 5.45
N TYR A 210 -17.07 -12.68 5.57
CA TYR A 210 -17.81 -13.94 5.64
C TYR A 210 -18.78 -13.96 6.82
N SER A 211 -20.04 -14.26 6.56
CA SER A 211 -21.10 -14.38 7.57
C SER A 211 -22.18 -15.36 7.10
N SER A 212 -23.17 -15.63 7.95
CA SER A 212 -24.32 -16.47 7.58
C SER A 212 -25.16 -15.90 6.42
N THR A 213 -25.06 -14.60 6.14
CA THR A 213 -25.76 -13.91 5.04
C THR A 213 -24.83 -13.58 3.86
N ALA A 214 -23.52 -13.58 4.07
CA ALA A 214 -22.48 -13.31 3.08
C ALA A 214 -21.53 -14.52 2.93
N LEU A 215 -22.03 -15.62 2.36
CA LEU A 215 -21.32 -16.90 2.30
C LEU A 215 -20.06 -16.88 1.42
N ASN A 216 -19.94 -15.90 0.51
CA ASN A 216 -18.73 -15.71 -0.31
C ASN A 216 -17.78 -14.67 0.28
N GLY A 217 -18.06 -14.19 1.50
CA GLY A 217 -17.39 -13.04 2.10
C GLY A 217 -15.91 -13.26 2.41
N PHE A 218 -15.21 -12.15 2.59
CA PHE A 218 -13.79 -12.11 2.92
C PHE A 218 -13.56 -12.70 4.33
N THR A 219 -12.63 -13.63 4.43
CA THR A 219 -12.35 -14.38 5.66
C THR A 219 -11.17 -13.80 6.42
N PHE A 220 -11.06 -14.14 7.72
CA PHE A 220 -9.90 -13.77 8.52
C PHE A 220 -8.61 -14.38 7.96
N ASP A 221 -8.65 -15.60 7.41
CA ASP A 221 -7.48 -16.22 6.79
C ASP A 221 -7.00 -15.44 5.55
N GLN A 222 -7.93 -14.88 4.77
CA GLN A 222 -7.58 -13.97 3.67
C GLN A 222 -6.99 -12.67 4.18
N TYR A 223 -7.51 -12.09 5.28
CA TYR A 223 -6.90 -10.93 5.93
C TYR A 223 -5.45 -11.22 6.35
N LYS A 224 -5.22 -12.37 7.00
CA LYS A 224 -3.88 -12.82 7.38
C LYS A 224 -2.97 -12.93 6.15
N ALA A 225 -3.47 -13.50 5.04
CA ALA A 225 -2.71 -13.64 3.81
C ALA A 225 -2.30 -12.28 3.20
N GLU A 226 -3.16 -11.27 3.24
CA GLU A 226 -2.83 -9.89 2.83
C GLU A 226 -1.69 -9.31 3.66
N ILE A 227 -1.86 -9.30 4.98
CA ILE A 227 -0.83 -8.84 5.92
C ILE A 227 0.46 -9.65 5.74
N ASP A 228 0.34 -10.96 5.46
CA ASP A 228 1.49 -11.82 5.28
C ASP A 228 2.32 -11.46 4.04
N ALA A 229 1.64 -11.08 2.97
CA ALA A 229 2.23 -10.56 1.73
C ALA A 229 2.77 -9.12 1.86
N GLY A 230 2.64 -8.48 3.02
CA GLY A 230 3.03 -7.09 3.23
C GLY A 230 2.03 -6.10 2.63
N ARG A 231 0.78 -6.53 2.43
CA ARG A 231 -0.31 -5.69 1.93
C ARG A 231 -1.22 -5.29 3.07
N VAL A 232 -1.61 -4.03 3.06
CA VAL A 232 -2.51 -3.42 4.03
C VAL A 232 -3.95 -3.48 3.52
N VAL A 233 -4.92 -3.41 4.42
CA VAL A 233 -6.35 -3.59 4.10
C VAL A 233 -7.15 -2.46 4.72
N MET A 234 -8.05 -1.85 3.97
CA MET A 234 -9.03 -0.93 4.57
C MET A 234 -10.10 -1.75 5.27
N ILE A 235 -10.32 -1.52 6.55
CA ILE A 235 -11.37 -2.15 7.34
C ILE A 235 -12.61 -1.26 7.29
N GLN A 236 -13.76 -1.86 7.00
CA GLN A 236 -15.05 -1.17 6.99
C GLN A 236 -15.89 -1.61 8.18
N VAL A 237 -16.27 -0.65 9.02
CA VAL A 237 -17.33 -0.78 10.03
C VAL A 237 -18.50 0.12 9.64
N GLU A 238 -19.66 -0.08 10.26
CA GLU A 238 -20.84 0.74 9.99
C GLU A 238 -20.56 2.23 10.26
N GLY A 239 -20.52 3.04 9.20
CA GLY A 239 -20.30 4.48 9.28
C GLY A 239 -18.83 4.92 9.44
N HIS A 240 -17.86 4.00 9.36
CA HIS A 240 -16.44 4.36 9.48
C HIS A 240 -15.49 3.41 8.72
N SER A 241 -14.44 3.97 8.12
CA SER A 241 -13.34 3.22 7.52
C SER A 241 -12.06 3.40 8.34
N MET A 242 -11.27 2.33 8.45
CA MET A 242 -10.03 2.29 9.23
C MET A 242 -8.90 1.61 8.44
N PHE A 243 -7.66 1.84 8.86
CA PHE A 243 -6.46 1.29 8.22
C PHE A 243 -5.95 0.05 8.94
N GLY A 244 -6.22 -1.14 8.41
CA GLY A 244 -5.80 -2.42 8.97
C GLY A 244 -4.40 -2.83 8.51
N TYR A 245 -3.55 -3.21 9.47
CA TYR A 245 -2.13 -3.48 9.22
C TYR A 245 -1.56 -4.68 9.98
N GLY A 246 -2.38 -5.40 10.75
CA GLY A 246 -1.88 -6.52 11.53
C GLY A 246 -2.97 -7.40 12.10
N TYR A 247 -2.59 -8.60 12.51
CA TYR A 247 -3.43 -9.53 13.24
C TYR A 247 -2.70 -10.11 14.44
N GLY A 248 -3.47 -10.57 15.41
CA GLY A 248 -2.98 -11.31 16.56
C GLY A 248 -3.77 -12.58 16.83
N ASP A 249 -3.43 -13.23 17.94
CA ASP A 249 -4.12 -14.41 18.46
C ASP A 249 -5.62 -14.16 18.68
N ASN A 250 -6.39 -15.25 18.70
CA ASN A 250 -7.84 -15.24 18.96
C ASN A 250 -8.66 -14.35 18.01
N GLY A 251 -8.17 -14.15 16.78
CA GLY A 251 -8.88 -13.38 15.76
C GLY A 251 -8.73 -11.87 15.93
N LEU A 252 -7.75 -11.39 16.68
CA LEU A 252 -7.51 -9.96 16.84
C LEU A 252 -7.00 -9.35 15.53
N ILE A 253 -7.47 -8.14 15.19
CA ILE A 253 -6.90 -7.30 14.15
C ILE A 253 -6.45 -5.97 14.74
N TYR A 254 -5.35 -5.44 14.21
CA TYR A 254 -4.74 -4.16 14.56
C TYR A 254 -4.94 -3.17 13.43
N PHE A 255 -5.35 -1.95 13.79
CA PHE A 255 -5.65 -0.89 12.84
C PHE A 255 -5.38 0.49 13.44
N ASN A 256 -5.22 1.47 12.56
CA ASN A 256 -5.30 2.88 12.93
C ASN A 256 -6.69 3.38 12.52
N ASP A 257 -7.38 3.99 13.48
CA ASP A 257 -8.57 4.79 13.20
C ASP A 257 -8.17 6.15 12.62
N THR A 258 -9.13 7.06 12.45
CA THR A 258 -8.84 8.44 12.05
C THR A 258 -9.08 9.44 13.18
N TRP A 259 -9.25 8.99 14.42
CA TRP A 259 -9.63 9.82 15.57
C TRP A 259 -8.47 10.03 16.53
N THR A 260 -7.55 9.07 16.63
CA THR A 260 -6.46 9.06 17.58
C THR A 260 -5.15 8.56 16.97
N ASP A 261 -4.03 8.85 17.62
CA ASP A 261 -2.71 8.32 17.26
C ASP A 261 -2.36 7.01 18.01
N GLN A 262 -3.37 6.38 18.62
CA GLN A 262 -3.20 5.21 19.47
C GLN A 262 -3.31 3.90 18.68
N GLU A 263 -2.67 2.85 19.18
CA GLU A 263 -2.87 1.51 18.65
C GLU A 263 -4.29 1.05 18.98
N ASN A 264 -5.05 0.69 17.94
CA ASN A 264 -6.41 0.19 18.10
C ASN A 264 -6.49 -1.29 17.67
N SER A 265 -7.42 -2.01 18.31
CA SER A 265 -7.69 -3.40 17.96
C SER A 265 -9.13 -3.80 18.21
N MET A 266 -9.58 -4.83 17.50
CA MET A 266 -10.87 -5.51 17.70
C MET A 266 -10.76 -6.96 17.24
N THR A 267 -11.71 -7.81 17.64
CA THR A 267 -11.83 -9.15 17.05
C THR A 267 -12.39 -9.05 15.63
N TRP A 268 -11.89 -9.85 14.70
CA TRP A 268 -12.41 -9.96 13.34
C TRP A 268 -13.92 -10.27 13.34
N GLY A 269 -14.68 -9.51 12.55
CA GLY A 269 -16.14 -9.56 12.55
C GLY A 269 -16.78 -9.04 13.83
N GLY A 270 -16.02 -8.39 14.72
CA GLY A 270 -16.50 -7.74 15.92
C GLY A 270 -16.94 -6.29 15.68
N SER A 271 -16.99 -5.52 16.76
CA SER A 271 -17.36 -4.10 16.73
C SER A 271 -16.26 -3.23 17.34
N TYR A 272 -16.09 -2.04 16.76
CA TYR A 272 -15.25 -0.98 17.27
C TYR A 272 -16.10 0.28 17.50
N ALA A 273 -15.99 0.89 18.69
CA ALA A 273 -16.81 2.04 19.09
C ALA A 273 -18.34 1.86 18.88
N GLY A 274 -18.84 0.62 18.96
CA GLY A 274 -20.26 0.29 18.74
C GLY A 274 -20.66 0.13 17.27
N MET A 275 -19.72 0.27 16.33
CA MET A 275 -19.92 0.07 14.89
C MET A 275 -19.48 -1.34 14.50
N GLN A 276 -20.34 -2.09 13.81
CA GLN A 276 -20.09 -3.48 13.45
C GLN A 276 -19.19 -3.55 12.20
N GLN A 277 -18.16 -4.41 12.20
CA GLN A 277 -17.39 -4.70 10.97
C GLN A 277 -18.29 -5.40 9.97
N TRP A 278 -18.34 -4.86 8.75
CA TRP A 278 -19.13 -5.44 7.66
C TRP A 278 -18.29 -5.83 6.44
N GLY A 279 -17.13 -5.20 6.20
CA GLY A 279 -16.38 -5.44 4.98
C GLY A 279 -14.95 -4.96 5.00
N VAL A 280 -14.32 -5.05 3.84
CA VAL A 280 -12.96 -4.60 3.57
C VAL A 280 -12.85 -3.99 2.17
N VAL A 281 -11.83 -3.16 1.96
CA VAL A 281 -11.33 -2.79 0.63
C VAL A 281 -9.87 -3.24 0.52
N CYS A 282 -9.56 -3.98 -0.55
CA CYS A 282 -8.23 -4.50 -0.85
C CYS A 282 -7.79 -4.04 -2.23
N PHE A 283 -6.49 -3.81 -2.41
CA PHE A 283 -5.90 -3.60 -3.74
C PHE A 283 -4.45 -4.06 -3.82
N GLU A 284 -4.04 -4.44 -5.03
CA GLU A 284 -2.65 -4.68 -5.40
C GLU A 284 -2.14 -3.59 -6.36
N LEU A 285 -0.93 -3.11 -6.14
CA LEU A 285 -0.23 -2.17 -7.01
C LEU A 285 0.75 -2.89 -7.96
N THR A 286 0.93 -2.27 -9.12
CA THR A 286 1.96 -2.60 -10.11
C THR A 286 2.61 -1.32 -10.63
N GLY A 287 3.66 -1.46 -11.44
CA GLY A 287 4.43 -0.31 -11.96
C GLY A 287 5.47 0.25 -10.98
N GLY A 288 5.62 -0.36 -9.80
CA GLY A 288 6.66 -0.02 -8.84
C GLY A 288 8.09 -0.28 -9.35
N SER A 289 9.06 0.43 -8.79
CA SER A 289 10.48 0.26 -9.12
C SER A 289 11.13 -0.81 -8.25
N ALA A 290 11.98 -1.66 -8.81
CA ALA A 290 12.68 -2.68 -8.04
C ALA A 290 13.63 -2.05 -7.01
N VAL A 291 13.51 -2.46 -5.75
CA VAL A 291 14.42 -2.03 -4.69
C VAL A 291 15.78 -2.73 -4.90
N PRO A 292 16.89 -1.98 -5.07
CA PRO A 292 18.21 -2.58 -5.28
C PRO A 292 18.60 -3.49 -4.12
N LEU A 293 19.12 -4.69 -4.42
CA LEU A 293 19.65 -5.57 -3.39
C LEU A 293 20.75 -4.85 -2.60
N PRO A 294 20.76 -4.95 -1.24
CA PRO A 294 21.83 -4.40 -0.44
C PRO A 294 23.20 -4.87 -0.95
N PRO A 295 24.20 -3.98 -1.05
CA PRO A 295 25.55 -4.36 -1.47
C PRO A 295 26.17 -5.49 -0.64
N SER A 296 25.74 -5.65 0.62
CA SER A 296 26.13 -6.76 1.50
C SER A 296 25.70 -8.14 0.98
N ILE A 297 24.53 -8.25 0.34
CA ILE A 297 24.05 -9.51 -0.26
C ILE A 297 24.86 -9.81 -1.54
N LEU A 298 25.15 -8.78 -2.34
CA LEU A 298 26.02 -8.90 -3.51
C LEU A 298 27.43 -9.36 -3.09
N LEU A 299 28.00 -8.75 -2.05
CA LEU A 299 29.31 -9.12 -1.50
C LEU A 299 29.35 -10.55 -0.93
N LEU A 300 28.28 -11.01 -0.28
CA LEU A 300 28.17 -12.40 0.17
C LEU A 300 28.16 -13.37 -1.01
N GLY A 301 27.42 -13.04 -2.07
CA GLY A 301 27.39 -13.83 -3.31
C GLY A 301 28.77 -13.94 -3.98
N PHE A 302 29.49 -12.82 -4.10
CA PHE A 302 30.87 -12.81 -4.60
C PHE A 302 31.84 -13.56 -3.67
N GLY A 303 31.66 -13.45 -2.36
CA GLY A 303 32.47 -14.15 -1.35
C GLY A 303 32.34 -15.68 -1.47
N LEU A 304 31.11 -16.19 -1.61
CA LEU A 304 30.85 -17.62 -1.78
C LEU A 304 31.38 -18.15 -3.13
N ALA A 305 31.22 -17.38 -4.22
CA ALA A 305 31.80 -17.72 -5.52
C ALA A 305 33.34 -17.75 -5.48
N GLY A 306 33.96 -16.81 -4.76
CA GLY A 306 35.41 -16.77 -4.54
C GLY A 306 35.94 -18.01 -3.80
N ILE A 307 35.22 -18.45 -2.76
CA ILE A 307 35.58 -19.66 -1.99
C ILE A 307 35.39 -20.93 -2.85
N GLY A 308 34.32 -21.00 -3.64
CA GLY A 308 34.09 -22.09 -4.59
C GLY A 308 35.21 -22.20 -5.64
N GLY A 309 35.56 -21.07 -6.27
CA GLY A 309 36.65 -21.01 -7.26
C GLY A 309 38.02 -21.40 -6.68
N PHE A 310 38.29 -21.02 -5.42
CA PHE A 310 39.53 -21.40 -4.73
C PHE A 310 39.62 -22.92 -4.47
N ARG A 311 38.50 -23.56 -4.10
CA ARG A 311 38.43 -25.02 -3.89
C ARG A 311 38.63 -25.81 -5.19
N PHE A 312 38.03 -25.37 -6.30
CA PHE A 312 38.22 -26.03 -7.61
C PHE A 312 39.66 -25.95 -8.13
N ARG A 313 40.35 -24.83 -7.88
CA ARG A 313 41.76 -24.66 -8.27
C ARG A 313 42.71 -25.59 -7.52
N ASN A 314 42.44 -25.85 -6.24
CA ASN A 314 43.30 -26.73 -5.42
C ASN A 314 43.06 -28.22 -5.67
N LEU A 315 41.87 -28.61 -6.16
CA LEU A 315 41.58 -29.99 -6.55
C LEU A 315 42.21 -30.41 -7.88
N ARG A 316 42.52 -29.46 -8.78
CA ARG A 316 43.23 -29.72 -10.06
C ARG A 316 44.76 -29.72 -9.95
N ARG A 317 45.31 -29.52 -8.75
CA ARG A 317 46.76 -29.46 -8.49
C ARG A 317 47.32 -30.70 -7.76
N LYS A 318 46.53 -31.76 -7.63
CA LYS A 318 46.98 -33.10 -7.25
C LYS A 318 46.93 -34.00 -8.48
#